data_AF-A0A2V8K2D4-F1
#
_entry.id   AF-A0A2V8K2D4-F1
#
_cell.length_a   1.000
_cell.length_b   1.000
_cell.length_c   1.000
_cell.angle_alpha   90.00
_cell.angle_beta   90.00
_cell.angle_gamma   90.00
#
_symmetry.space_group_name_H-M   'P 1'
#
loop_
_entity.id
_entity.type
_entity.pdbx_description
1 polymer ?
#
loop_
_entity_poly.entity_id
_entity_poly.type
_entity_poly.pdbx_seq_one_letter_code
_entity_poly.pdbx_strand_id
1 'polypeptide(L)' 'MVIDSENKPHKKPVTLGIRESGNVQITEGLASGERVVTIGAFELAKLEEDVLAKTKVQIQPPKEEDEDE' A
#
# COMPACT_ATOMS: atom_id res chain seq x y z
N MET A 1 -1.59 -0.63 3.99
CA MET A 1 -1.23 -2.05 3.76
C MET A 1 0.12 -2.06 3.08
N VAL A 2 1.03 -2.93 3.52
CA VAL A 2 2.42 -2.98 3.01
C VAL A 2 2.67 -4.28 2.27
N ILE A 3 3.59 -4.27 1.31
CA ILE A 3 3.98 -5.44 0.52
C ILE A 3 5.41 -5.83 0.88
N ASP A 4 5.60 -7.06 1.36
CA ASP A 4 6.93 -7.62 1.68
C ASP A 4 7.73 -7.97 0.42
N SER A 5 8.99 -8.37 0.57
CA SER A 5 9.88 -8.76 -0.55
C SER A 5 9.39 -9.97 -1.36
N GLU A 6 8.48 -10.79 -0.82
CA GLU A 6 7.86 -11.92 -1.52
C GLU A 6 6.59 -11.53 -2.30
N ASN A 7 6.28 -10.24 -2.35
CA ASN A 7 5.07 -9.65 -2.93
C ASN A 7 3.78 -10.10 -2.22
N LYS A 8 3.84 -10.33 -0.89
CA LYS A 8 2.65 -10.63 -0.08
C LYS A 8 2.17 -9.38 0.67
N PRO A 9 0.85 -9.13 0.71
CA PRO A 9 0.28 -8.02 1.43
C PRO A 9 0.16 -8.29 2.93
N HIS A 10 0.49 -7.29 3.75
CA HIS A 10 0.39 -7.32 5.20
C HIS A 10 -0.40 -6.12 5.73
N LYS A 11 -1.32 -6.40 6.67
CA LYS A 11 -2.01 -5.35 7.43
C LYS A 11 -1.01 -4.80 8.46
N LYS A 12 -0.70 -3.51 8.34
CA LYS A 12 0.20 -2.80 9.24
C LYS A 12 -0.52 -1.56 9.77
N PRO A 13 -0.71 -1.44 11.10
CA PRO A 13 -1.26 -0.23 11.67
C PRO A 13 -0.25 0.92 11.50
N VAL A 14 -0.75 2.10 11.15
CA VAL A 14 0.05 3.31 10.95
C VAL A 14 -0.61 4.48 11.68
N THR A 15 0.20 5.39 12.18
CA THR A 15 -0.29 6.64 12.79
C THR A 15 -0.33 7.72 11.70
N LEU A 16 -1.49 8.35 11.56
CA LEU A 16 -1.70 9.39 10.55
C LEU A 16 -1.46 10.77 11.17
N GLY A 17 -0.84 11.65 10.40
CA GLY A 17 -0.66 13.06 10.71
C GLY A 17 -1.56 13.94 9.85
N ILE A 18 -0.97 14.99 9.29
CA ILE A 18 -1.66 15.99 8.47
C ILE A 18 -2.20 15.35 7.18
N ARG A 19 -3.38 15.80 6.77
CA ARG A 19 -4.01 15.43 5.49
C ARG A 19 -4.14 16.68 4.64
N GLU A 20 -3.57 16.66 3.43
CA GLU A 20 -3.54 17.82 2.55
C GLU A 20 -3.52 17.36 1.09
N SER A 21 -4.35 17.99 0.24
CA SER A 21 -4.34 17.80 -1.21
C SER A 21 -4.33 16.34 -1.67
N GLY A 22 -5.17 15.49 -1.06
CA GLY A 22 -5.26 14.05 -1.38
C GLY A 22 -4.12 13.20 -0.82
N ASN A 23 -3.14 13.80 -0.17
CA ASN A 23 -2.02 13.13 0.50
C ASN A 23 -2.25 13.06 2.02
N VAL A 24 -1.68 12.03 2.64
CA VAL A 24 -1.72 11.84 4.09
C VAL A 24 -0.33 11.57 4.60
N GLN A 25 0.09 12.33 5.61
CA GLN A 25 1.33 12.08 6.32
C GLN A 25 1.20 10.85 7.22
N ILE A 26 2.20 9.98 7.18
CA ILE A 26 2.36 8.90 8.16
C ILE A 26 3.47 9.32 9.13
N THR A 27 3.16 9.34 10.41
CA THR A 27 4.12 9.74 11.46
C THR A 27 4.82 8.54 12.08
N GLU A 28 4.16 7.38 12.13
CA GLU A 28 4.68 6.15 12.72
C GLU A 28 4.11 4.90 12.01
N GLY A 29 4.80 3.76 12.17
CA GLY A 29 4.33 2.47 11.67
C GLY A 29 4.67 2.19 10.20
N LEU A 30 5.36 3.10 9.51
CA LEU A 30 5.92 2.88 8.18
C LEU A 30 7.39 3.30 8.14
N ALA A 31 8.24 2.49 7.52
CA ALA A 31 9.65 2.75 7.31
C ALA A 31 9.92 3.16 5.86
N SER A 32 11.00 3.94 5.66
CA SER A 32 11.44 4.31 4.32
C SER A 32 11.77 3.08 3.49
N GLY A 33 11.33 3.07 2.23
CA GLY A 33 11.50 1.93 1.31
C GLY A 33 10.44 0.83 1.43
N GLU A 34 9.51 0.92 2.40
CA GLU A 34 8.36 0.01 2.42
C GLU A 34 7.42 0.28 1.25
N ARG A 35 6.98 -0.81 0.60
CA ARG A 35 6.07 -0.73 -0.54
C ARG A 35 4.64 -0.70 -0.02
N VAL A 36 3.87 0.32 -0.38
CA VAL A 36 2.48 0.49 0.03
C VAL A 36 1.52 0.21 -1.12
N VAL A 37 0.35 -0.34 -0.80
CA VAL A 37 -0.71 -0.57 -1.80
C VAL A 37 -1.54 0.71 -1.97
N THR A 38 -1.52 1.29 -3.16
CA THR A 38 -2.33 2.45 -3.54
C THR A 38 -3.53 2.09 -4.41
N ILE A 39 -3.43 1.02 -5.21
CA ILE A 39 -4.48 0.52 -6.11
C ILE A 39 -4.91 -0.88 -5.65
N GLY A 40 -6.23 -1.14 -5.61
CA GLY A 40 -6.77 -2.46 -5.24
C GLY A 40 -6.71 -2.77 -3.74
N ALA A 41 -6.33 -1.82 -2.89
CA ALA A 41 -6.26 -2.00 -1.43
C ALA A 41 -7.61 -2.39 -0.81
N PHE A 42 -8.72 -1.94 -1.39
CA PHE A 42 -10.08 -2.24 -0.90
C PHE A 42 -10.43 -3.73 -0.98
N GLU A 43 -10.09 -4.39 -2.08
CA GLU A 43 -10.35 -5.82 -2.25
C GLU A 43 -9.43 -6.66 -1.35
N LEU A 44 -8.16 -6.25 -1.20
CA LEU A 44 -7.23 -6.92 -0.28
C LEU A 44 -7.66 -6.78 1.18
N ALA A 45 -8.26 -5.65 1.57
CA ALA A 45 -8.72 -5.43 2.94
C ALA A 45 -9.84 -6.38 3.38
N LYS A 46 -10.65 -6.87 2.43
CA LYS A 46 -11.75 -7.82 2.65
C LYS A 46 -11.29 -9.27 2.80
N LEU A 47 -10.03 -9.58 2.43
CA LEU A 47 -9.51 -10.93 2.55
C LEU A 47 -9.26 -11.27 4.02
N GLU A 48 -9.63 -12.50 4.38
CA GLU A 48 -9.24 -13.16 5.64
C GLU A 48 -7.72 -13.31 5.72
N GLU A 49 -7.15 -13.33 6.92
CA GLU A 49 -5.69 -13.35 7.11
C GLU A 49 -5.01 -14.56 6.45
N ASP A 50 -5.64 -15.74 6.50
CA ASP A 50 -5.14 -16.96 5.86
C ASP A 50 -5.07 -16.86 4.33
N VAL A 51 -5.99 -16.10 3.74
CA VAL A 51 -6.05 -15.87 2.28
C VAL A 51 -5.06 -14.77 1.91
N LEU A 52 -4.99 -13.71 2.72
CA LEU A 52 -4.05 -12.61 2.56
C LEU A 52 -2.61 -13.12 2.52
N ALA A 53 -2.24 -14.01 3.45
CA ALA A 53 -0.89 -14.58 3.55
C ALA A 53 -0.48 -15.45 2.34
N LYS A 54 -1.47 -16.01 1.62
CA LYS A 54 -1.25 -16.81 0.41
C LYS A 54 -1.37 -15.98 -0.88
N THR A 55 -1.88 -14.76 -0.77
CA THR A 55 -2.11 -13.88 -1.91
C THR A 55 -0.78 -13.23 -2.32
N LYS A 56 -0.44 -13.33 -3.61
CA LYS A 56 0.68 -12.59 -4.20
C LYS A 56 0.14 -11.49 -5.09
N VAL A 57 0.60 -10.27 -4.85
CA VAL A 57 0.24 -9.11 -5.67
C VAL A 57 1.24 -8.95 -6.81
N GLN A 58 0.75 -8.46 -7.95
CA GLN A 58 1.63 -7.97 -9.01
C GLN A 58 1.83 -6.48 -8.82
N ILE A 59 3.09 -6.08 -8.71
CA ILE A 59 3.45 -4.66 -8.64
C ILE A 59 3.50 -4.16 -10.07
N GLN A 60 2.54 -3.30 -10.41
CA GLN A 60 2.60 -2.60 -11.68
C GLN A 60 3.72 -1.57 -11.61
N PRO A 61 4.53 -1.43 -12.67
CA PRO A 61 5.45 -0.31 -12.76
C PRO A 61 4.67 1.00 -12.60
N PRO A 62 5.29 2.06 -12.06
CA PRO A 62 4.68 3.37 -12.06
C PRO A 62 4.19 3.66 -13.47
N LYS A 63 2.91 4.00 -13.60
CA LYS A 63 2.45 4.58 -14.86
C LYS A 63 3.24 5.87 -15.00
N GLU A 64 3.99 6.03 -16.10
CA GLU A 64 4.53 7.35 -16.43
C GLU A 64 3.32 8.29 -16.39
N GLU A 65 3.40 9.30 -15.53
CA GLU A 65 2.47 10.41 -15.59
C GLU A 65 2.76 11.04 -16.96
N ASP A 66 1.93 10.75 -17.96
CA ASP A 66 1.81 11.64 -19.10
C ASP A 66 1.49 13.00 -18.47
N GLU A 67 2.43 13.95 -18.58
CA GLU A 67 2.21 15.34 -18.25
C GLU A 67 1.05 15.81 -19.14
N ASP A 68 -0.18 15.69 -18.64
CA ASP A 68 -1.34 16.34 -19.26
C ASP A 68 -1.11 17.86 -19.08
N GLU A 69 -0.60 18.51 -20.14
CA GLU A 69 -0.50 19.97 -20.35
C GLU A 69 -1.80 20.73 -20.06
#